data_AF-A0A8H6G9B2-F1
#
_entry.id   AF-A0A8H6G9B2-F1
#
_cell.length_a   1.000
_cell.length_b   1.000
_cell.length_c   1.000
_cell.angle_alpha   90.00
_cell.angle_beta   90.00
_cell.angle_gamma   90.00
#
_symmetry.space_group_name_H-M   'P 1'
#
loop_
_entity.id
_entity.type
_entity.pdbx_description
1 polymer ?
#
loop_
_entity_poly.entity_id
_entity_poly.type
_entity_poly.pdbx_seq_one_letter_code
_entity_poly.pdbx_strand_id
1 'polypeptide(L)'
;MELRARDLLEAGASERASRLGAAAAVHYTQALKDLSSLLDRICQTPEQDCDIDALFTMWFLIMRYLDADSATGNMNSGQFCLDFLSRDAHDYISHEHLFLSVRSALPKMWGEQYPISELLDDLENYRPLRLYHLCQGSKLELLRLARSTTHGGYDDLKKLWRHVESFGDEFADILLLAKKTPSSGGKRLMWTVYAAALDFHALQILCSSLDTYNETPFKPEPSLSYIFSVATKALEEDPRQVYRFMWSLSVALSKTNQAWLSMQLAKARVLLPRFGVPGLILEQCVGLHVSNEGAQ
;
A
#
# COMPACT_ATOMS: atom_id res chain seq x y z
N MET A 1 -20.09 4.38 -5.92
CA MET A 1 -19.54 4.53 -4.56
C MET A 1 -18.99 5.94 -4.25
N GLU A 2 -19.49 7.05 -4.85
CA GLU A 2 -18.94 8.39 -4.53
C GLU A 2 -19.79 9.63 -4.95
N LEU A 3 -21.13 9.52 -5.05
CA LEU A 3 -21.91 10.55 -5.73
C LEU A 3 -22.32 11.79 -4.91
N ARG A 4 -21.97 11.94 -3.62
CA ARG A 4 -22.50 13.06 -2.80
C ARG A 4 -21.52 13.67 -1.79
N ALA A 5 -20.26 13.84 -2.20
CA ALA A 5 -19.25 14.53 -1.39
C ALA A 5 -19.12 16.04 -1.70
N ARG A 6 -19.99 16.60 -2.56
CA ARG A 6 -19.90 18.01 -3.00
C ARG A 6 -20.43 19.03 -1.99
N ASP A 7 -21.34 18.66 -1.09
CA ASP A 7 -22.14 19.63 -0.33
C ASP A 7 -21.57 19.98 1.06
N LEU A 8 -20.41 19.44 1.47
CA LEU A 8 -19.98 19.47 2.88
C LEU A 8 -18.77 20.38 3.20
N LEU A 9 -18.30 21.19 2.24
CA LEU A 9 -17.01 21.90 2.31
C LEU A 9 -17.09 23.42 2.57
N GLU A 10 -17.91 23.87 3.50
CA GLU A 10 -17.77 25.21 4.12
C GLU A 10 -17.89 25.11 5.66
N ALA A 11 -16.76 24.88 6.36
CA ALA A 11 -16.54 25.23 7.77
C ALA A 11 -15.10 24.88 8.22
N GLY A 12 -14.62 25.60 9.25
CA GLY A 12 -13.20 25.73 9.66
C GLY A 12 -12.45 24.47 10.13
N ALA A 13 -11.15 24.67 10.40
CA ALA A 13 -10.10 23.65 10.42
C ALA A 13 -10.31 22.44 11.35
N SER A 14 -11.02 22.59 12.47
CA SER A 14 -11.31 21.49 13.41
C SER A 14 -12.52 20.65 12.99
N GLU A 15 -13.55 21.31 12.48
CA GLU A 15 -14.75 20.66 11.93
C GLU A 15 -14.43 19.93 10.62
N ARG A 16 -13.52 20.49 9.82
CA ARG A 16 -12.98 19.86 8.61
C ARG A 16 -12.24 18.55 8.90
N ALA A 17 -11.45 18.50 9.98
CA ALA A 17 -10.76 17.28 10.42
C ALA A 17 -11.76 16.19 10.86
N SER A 18 -12.79 16.57 11.63
CA SER A 18 -13.87 15.66 12.03
C SER A 18 -14.70 15.16 10.84
N ARG A 19 -15.05 16.04 9.90
CA ARG A 19 -15.77 15.67 8.66
C ARG A 19 -14.93 14.79 7.74
N LEU A 20 -13.61 15.03 7.66
CA LEU A 20 -12.67 14.19 6.89
C LEU A 20 -12.50 12.80 7.53
N GLY A 21 -12.39 12.73 8.86
CA GLY A 21 -12.39 11.47 9.61
C GLY A 21 -13.72 10.71 9.45
N ALA A 22 -14.85 11.42 9.47
CA ALA A 22 -16.16 10.85 9.15
C ALA A 22 -16.23 10.36 7.69
N ALA A 23 -15.63 11.06 6.73
CA ALA A 23 -15.57 10.63 5.33
C ALA A 23 -14.69 9.37 5.14
N ALA A 24 -13.55 9.25 5.84
CA ALA A 24 -12.74 8.03 5.85
C ALA A 24 -13.49 6.86 6.51
N ALA A 25 -14.16 7.10 7.63
CA ALA A 25 -15.02 6.10 8.28
C ALA A 25 -16.21 5.69 7.39
N VAL A 26 -16.74 6.61 6.56
CA VAL A 26 -17.76 6.31 5.56
C VAL A 26 -17.25 5.30 4.52
N HIS A 27 -15.98 5.36 4.09
CA HIS A 27 -15.43 4.39 3.15
C HIS A 27 -15.32 2.98 3.76
N TYR A 28 -14.84 2.84 5.00
CA TYR A 28 -14.82 1.55 5.69
C TYR A 28 -16.23 1.04 6.02
N THR A 29 -17.13 1.92 6.43
CA THR A 29 -18.54 1.59 6.67
C THR A 29 -19.22 1.15 5.38
N GLN A 30 -18.89 1.76 4.24
CA GLN A 30 -19.41 1.38 2.94
C GLN A 30 -18.83 0.04 2.48
N ALA A 31 -17.52 -0.19 2.65
CA ALA A 31 -16.92 -1.50 2.39
C ALA A 31 -17.56 -2.60 3.25
N LEU A 32 -17.81 -2.32 4.54
CA LEU A 32 -18.54 -3.24 5.41
C LEU A 32 -19.97 -3.49 4.95
N LYS A 33 -20.68 -2.45 4.47
CA LYS A 33 -22.03 -2.60 3.89
C LYS A 33 -22.02 -3.37 2.58
N ASP A 34 -21.04 -3.15 1.73
CA ASP A 34 -20.88 -3.88 0.47
C ASP A 34 -20.60 -5.36 0.77
N LEU A 35 -19.73 -5.64 1.73
CA LEU A 35 -19.41 -6.99 2.21
C LEU A 35 -20.60 -7.66 2.91
N SER A 36 -21.39 -6.91 3.68
CA SER A 36 -22.64 -7.38 4.29
C SER A 36 -23.69 -7.71 3.22
N SER A 37 -23.85 -6.86 2.21
CA SER A 37 -24.78 -7.08 1.10
C SER A 37 -24.38 -8.30 0.27
N LEU A 38 -23.07 -8.50 0.13
CA LEU A 38 -22.49 -9.64 -0.57
C LEU A 38 -22.71 -10.94 0.24
N LEU A 39 -22.51 -10.91 1.56
CA LEU A 39 -22.86 -12.03 2.46
C LEU A 39 -24.36 -12.35 2.44
N ASP A 40 -25.23 -11.34 2.50
CA ASP A 40 -26.68 -11.52 2.43
C ASP A 40 -27.11 -12.18 1.12
N ARG A 41 -26.44 -11.84 0.01
CA ARG A 41 -26.68 -12.44 -1.31
C ARG A 41 -26.25 -13.90 -1.34
N ILE A 42 -25.04 -14.20 -0.87
CA ILE A 42 -24.51 -15.58 -0.77
C ILE A 42 -25.46 -16.47 0.03
N CYS A 43 -25.97 -15.96 1.15
CA CYS A 43 -26.92 -16.70 1.98
C CYS A 43 -28.25 -17.00 1.26
N GLN A 44 -28.57 -16.27 0.19
CA GLN A 44 -29.81 -16.41 -0.60
C GLN A 44 -29.63 -17.26 -1.88
N THR A 45 -28.40 -17.53 -2.33
CA THR A 45 -28.09 -18.38 -3.49
C THR A 45 -27.80 -19.83 -3.06
N PRO A 46 -28.24 -20.84 -3.85
CA PRO A 46 -28.08 -22.26 -3.49
C PRO A 46 -26.67 -22.83 -3.70
N GLU A 47 -25.79 -22.15 -4.46
CA GLU A 47 -24.36 -22.47 -4.59
C GLU A 47 -23.55 -21.64 -3.57
N GLN A 48 -23.41 -22.14 -2.34
CA GLN A 48 -22.93 -21.34 -1.20
C GLN A 48 -21.42 -21.42 -0.98
N ASP A 49 -20.80 -22.59 -1.15
CA ASP A 49 -19.45 -22.81 -0.62
C ASP A 49 -18.37 -22.00 -1.37
N CYS A 50 -18.42 -21.94 -2.71
CA CYS A 50 -17.42 -21.22 -3.50
C CYS A 50 -17.49 -19.69 -3.36
N ASP A 51 -18.69 -19.15 -3.12
CA ASP A 51 -18.88 -17.70 -2.98
C ASP A 51 -18.48 -17.22 -1.58
N ILE A 52 -18.72 -18.05 -0.54
CA ILE A 52 -18.22 -17.82 0.82
C ILE A 52 -16.69 -17.77 0.81
N ASP A 53 -16.06 -18.75 0.18
CA ASP A 53 -14.61 -18.83 0.02
C ASP A 53 -14.03 -17.61 -0.70
N ALA A 54 -14.68 -17.16 -1.78
CA ALA A 54 -14.32 -15.96 -2.51
C ALA A 54 -14.42 -14.69 -1.65
N LEU A 55 -15.48 -14.54 -0.87
CA LEU A 55 -15.68 -13.42 0.05
C LEU A 55 -14.58 -13.38 1.12
N PHE A 56 -14.29 -14.52 1.75
CA PHE A 56 -13.23 -14.60 2.74
C PHE A 56 -11.86 -14.32 2.12
N THR A 57 -11.59 -14.80 0.92
CA THR A 57 -10.35 -14.51 0.18
C THR A 57 -10.17 -13.00 -0.06
N MET A 58 -11.24 -12.30 -0.46
CA MET A 58 -11.22 -10.82 -0.58
C MET A 58 -10.93 -10.14 0.75
N TRP A 59 -11.61 -10.55 1.81
CA TRP A 59 -11.42 -10.02 3.15
C TRP A 59 -9.99 -10.21 3.64
N PHE A 60 -9.44 -11.42 3.49
CA PHE A 60 -8.06 -11.72 3.88
C PHE A 60 -7.07 -10.85 3.11
N LEU A 61 -7.24 -10.67 1.79
CA LEU A 61 -6.37 -9.81 1.00
C LEU A 61 -6.40 -8.35 1.46
N ILE A 62 -7.60 -7.80 1.74
CA ILE A 62 -7.75 -6.41 2.22
C ILE A 62 -7.10 -6.24 3.59
N MET A 63 -7.40 -7.16 4.53
CA MET A 63 -6.82 -7.14 5.88
C MET A 63 -5.31 -7.22 5.83
N ARG A 64 -4.76 -8.03 4.92
CA ARG A 64 -3.31 -8.17 4.71
C ARG A 64 -2.67 -6.87 4.25
N TYR A 65 -3.25 -6.17 3.27
CA TYR A 65 -2.69 -4.89 2.82
C TYR A 65 -2.73 -3.82 3.91
N LEU A 66 -3.84 -3.75 4.66
CA LEU A 66 -3.96 -2.81 5.78
C LEU A 66 -2.96 -3.10 6.90
N ASP A 67 -2.76 -4.38 7.24
CA ASP A 67 -1.78 -4.80 8.23
C ASP A 67 -0.35 -4.57 7.72
N ALA A 68 -0.04 -4.84 6.44
CA ALA A 68 1.28 -4.56 5.85
C ALA A 68 1.65 -3.08 5.90
N ASP A 69 0.73 -2.20 5.50
CA ASP A 69 0.94 -0.76 5.57
C ASP A 69 1.13 -0.29 7.03
N SER A 70 0.40 -0.87 7.99
CA SER A 70 0.52 -0.57 9.42
C SER A 70 1.77 -1.15 10.09
N ALA A 71 2.23 -2.32 9.63
CA ALA A 71 3.28 -3.13 10.23
C ALA A 71 4.66 -2.45 10.20
N THR A 72 4.88 -1.60 9.20
CA THR A 72 6.14 -0.86 9.10
C THR A 72 6.32 0.15 10.23
N GLY A 73 5.24 0.62 10.85
CA GLY A 73 5.30 1.62 11.91
C GLY A 73 4.79 1.22 13.29
N ASN A 74 4.45 -0.05 13.51
CA ASN A 74 4.13 -0.59 14.82
C ASN A 74 4.78 -1.96 15.01
N MET A 75 5.64 -2.07 16.03
CA MET A 75 6.42 -3.28 16.34
C MET A 75 5.55 -4.51 16.64
N ASN A 76 4.32 -4.29 17.13
CA ASN A 76 3.37 -5.34 17.47
C ASN A 76 2.36 -5.63 16.34
N SER A 77 2.47 -4.94 15.20
CA SER A 77 1.63 -5.13 14.01
C SER A 77 2.40 -5.91 12.93
N GLY A 78 1.69 -6.44 11.93
CA GLY A 78 2.29 -7.24 10.87
C GLY A 78 2.56 -8.70 11.20
N GLN A 79 2.41 -9.12 12.47
CA GLN A 79 2.63 -10.52 12.83
C GLN A 79 1.63 -11.43 12.11
N PHE A 80 0.36 -10.98 12.03
CA PHE A 80 -0.65 -11.64 11.21
C PHE A 80 -0.15 -11.79 9.77
N CYS A 81 0.34 -10.73 9.11
CA CYS A 81 0.91 -10.85 7.76
C CYS A 81 2.19 -11.70 7.66
N LEU A 82 3.09 -11.65 8.62
CA LEU A 82 4.34 -12.42 8.57
C LEU A 82 4.04 -13.93 8.68
N ASP A 83 3.06 -14.32 9.47
CA ASP A 83 2.67 -15.72 9.67
C ASP A 83 2.07 -16.38 8.41
N PHE A 84 1.48 -15.62 7.47
CA PHE A 84 1.05 -16.18 6.18
C PHE A 84 2.03 -15.96 5.03
N LEU A 85 3.03 -15.08 5.16
CA LEU A 85 4.08 -14.95 4.14
C LEU A 85 5.07 -16.10 4.13
N SER A 86 5.28 -16.72 5.29
CA SER A 86 6.13 -17.91 5.42
C SER A 86 5.52 -19.17 4.79
N ARG A 87 4.30 -19.08 4.24
CA ARG A 87 3.59 -20.20 3.61
C ARG A 87 3.98 -20.33 2.15
N ASP A 88 4.01 -21.58 1.67
CA ASP A 88 4.31 -21.87 0.27
C ASP A 88 3.33 -21.18 -0.68
N ALA A 89 3.80 -20.82 -1.88
CA ALA A 89 2.97 -20.14 -2.89
C ALA A 89 1.69 -20.94 -3.28
N HIS A 90 1.72 -22.26 -3.09
CA HIS A 90 0.61 -23.18 -3.36
C HIS A 90 -0.37 -23.32 -2.19
N ASP A 91 -0.08 -22.73 -1.03
CA ASP A 91 -1.03 -22.68 0.08
C ASP A 91 -2.19 -21.76 -0.29
N TYR A 92 -3.41 -22.16 0.07
CA TYR A 92 -4.65 -21.47 -0.24
C TYR A 92 -4.69 -20.02 0.29
N ILE A 93 -3.90 -19.75 1.31
CA ILE A 93 -3.80 -18.43 1.96
C ILE A 93 -2.46 -17.74 1.70
N SER A 94 -1.70 -18.21 0.70
CA SER A 94 -0.48 -17.55 0.25
C SER A 94 -0.79 -16.17 -0.32
N HIS A 95 0.19 -15.27 -0.25
CA HIS A 95 0.05 -13.88 -0.73
C HIS A 95 -0.39 -13.84 -2.20
N GLU A 96 0.29 -14.62 -3.04
CA GLU A 96 0.01 -14.69 -4.47
C GLU A 96 -1.34 -15.35 -4.77
N HIS A 97 -1.67 -16.45 -4.07
CA HIS A 97 -2.93 -17.16 -4.28
C HIS A 97 -4.14 -16.28 -3.95
N LEU A 98 -4.09 -15.56 -2.83
CA LEU A 98 -5.15 -14.61 -2.45
C LEU A 98 -5.34 -13.53 -3.52
N PHE A 99 -4.24 -12.96 -4.04
CA PHE A 99 -4.33 -11.94 -5.08
C PHE A 99 -4.98 -12.47 -6.36
N LEU A 100 -4.49 -13.60 -6.89
CA LEU A 100 -5.00 -14.20 -8.11
C LEU A 100 -6.47 -14.63 -7.96
N SER A 101 -6.81 -15.23 -6.82
CA SER A 101 -8.18 -15.69 -6.54
C SER A 101 -9.17 -14.54 -6.53
N VAL A 102 -8.84 -13.43 -5.86
CA VAL A 102 -9.71 -12.24 -5.79
C VAL A 102 -9.96 -11.62 -7.17
N ARG A 103 -9.01 -11.67 -8.10
CA ARG A 103 -9.17 -11.07 -9.45
C ARG A 103 -10.27 -11.72 -10.29
N SER A 104 -10.63 -12.95 -10.00
CA SER A 104 -11.70 -13.66 -10.72
C SER A 104 -12.97 -13.83 -9.90
N ALA A 105 -12.96 -13.39 -8.63
CA ALA A 105 -13.98 -13.76 -7.67
C ALA A 105 -15.32 -13.06 -7.94
N LEU A 106 -15.36 -11.75 -8.18
CA LEU A 106 -16.62 -11.06 -8.47
C LEU A 106 -17.30 -11.56 -9.76
N PRO A 107 -16.59 -11.73 -10.90
CA PRO A 107 -17.20 -12.34 -12.08
C PRO A 107 -17.74 -13.75 -11.85
N LYS A 108 -17.03 -14.58 -11.05
CA LYS A 108 -17.49 -15.95 -10.72
C LYS A 108 -18.78 -15.93 -9.89
N MET A 109 -18.84 -15.07 -8.87
CA MET A 109 -19.98 -14.95 -7.97
C MET A 109 -21.22 -14.33 -8.62
N TRP A 110 -21.02 -13.40 -9.58
CA TRP A 110 -22.15 -12.73 -10.26
C TRP A 110 -22.52 -13.39 -11.59
N GLY A 111 -21.66 -14.23 -12.17
CA GLY A 111 -21.89 -14.88 -13.45
C GLY A 111 -22.31 -13.88 -14.54
N GLU A 112 -23.40 -14.19 -15.25
CA GLU A 112 -23.96 -13.34 -16.31
C GLU A 112 -24.46 -11.97 -15.83
N GLN A 113 -24.68 -11.80 -14.52
CA GLN A 113 -25.16 -10.54 -13.92
C GLN A 113 -24.02 -9.57 -13.61
N TYR A 114 -22.76 -9.97 -13.83
CA TYR A 114 -21.62 -9.11 -13.57
C TYR A 114 -21.54 -7.99 -14.62
N PRO A 115 -21.56 -6.70 -14.22
CA PRO A 115 -21.63 -5.60 -15.19
C PRO A 115 -20.39 -5.52 -16.08
N ILE A 116 -20.60 -5.31 -17.40
CA ILE A 116 -19.50 -5.15 -18.37
C ILE A 116 -18.58 -3.99 -17.96
N SER A 117 -19.12 -2.91 -17.40
CA SER A 117 -18.33 -1.77 -16.93
C SER A 117 -17.36 -2.14 -15.81
N GLU A 118 -17.77 -3.03 -14.89
CA GLU A 118 -16.92 -3.50 -13.80
C GLU A 118 -15.88 -4.51 -14.32
N LEU A 119 -16.27 -5.37 -15.28
CA LEU A 119 -15.32 -6.28 -15.95
C LEU A 119 -14.23 -5.53 -16.71
N LEU A 120 -14.58 -4.44 -17.40
CA LEU A 120 -13.61 -3.58 -18.07
C LEU A 120 -12.69 -2.89 -17.05
N ASP A 121 -13.24 -2.37 -15.95
CA ASP A 121 -12.44 -1.75 -14.89
C ASP A 121 -11.49 -2.74 -14.22
N ASP A 122 -11.90 -4.00 -13.98
CA ASP A 122 -11.06 -5.07 -13.46
C ASP A 122 -9.85 -5.34 -14.37
N LEU A 123 -10.10 -5.40 -15.69
CA LEU A 123 -9.05 -5.59 -16.70
C LEU A 123 -8.09 -4.41 -16.73
N GLU A 124 -8.61 -3.17 -16.71
CA GLU A 124 -7.80 -1.95 -16.71
C GLU A 124 -6.96 -1.83 -15.44
N ASN A 125 -7.52 -2.17 -14.27
CA ASN A 125 -6.86 -2.05 -12.97
C ASN A 125 -5.88 -3.20 -12.68
N TYR A 126 -5.95 -4.32 -13.38
CA TYR A 126 -5.12 -5.50 -13.08
C TYR A 126 -3.64 -5.17 -12.99
N ARG A 127 -3.11 -4.46 -14.01
CA ARG A 127 -1.68 -4.18 -14.14
C ARG A 127 -1.12 -3.29 -13.01
N PRO A 128 -1.71 -2.12 -12.68
CA PRO A 128 -1.25 -1.35 -11.53
C PRO A 128 -1.53 -2.04 -10.19
N LEU A 129 -2.62 -2.81 -10.06
CA LEU A 129 -2.86 -3.62 -8.85
C LEU A 129 -1.80 -4.72 -8.67
N ARG A 130 -1.26 -5.26 -9.76
CA ARG A 130 -0.16 -6.24 -9.71
C ARG A 130 1.11 -5.61 -9.19
N LEU A 131 1.50 -4.44 -9.68
CA LEU A 131 2.63 -3.69 -9.14
C LEU A 131 2.44 -3.39 -7.65
N TYR A 132 1.25 -2.92 -7.27
CA TYR A 132 0.91 -2.66 -5.86
C TYR A 132 1.06 -3.94 -5.01
N HIS A 133 0.54 -5.07 -5.49
CA HIS A 133 0.64 -6.36 -4.80
C HIS A 133 2.08 -6.80 -4.54
N LEU A 134 2.95 -6.66 -5.54
CA LEU A 134 4.38 -6.99 -5.43
C LEU A 134 5.09 -6.07 -4.44
N CYS A 135 4.74 -4.77 -4.43
CA CYS A 135 5.24 -3.83 -3.44
C CYS A 135 4.83 -4.26 -2.02
N GLN A 136 3.57 -4.66 -1.82
CA GLN A 136 3.07 -5.10 -0.50
C GLN A 136 3.78 -6.36 0.01
N GLY A 137 4.00 -7.35 -0.86
CA GLY A 137 4.80 -8.53 -0.50
C GLY A 137 6.23 -8.15 -0.11
N SER A 138 6.87 -7.30 -0.92
CA SER A 138 8.24 -6.87 -0.68
C SER A 138 8.41 -6.00 0.58
N LYS A 139 7.43 -5.15 0.91
CA LYS A 139 7.40 -4.39 2.18
C LYS A 139 7.46 -5.30 3.40
N LEU A 140 6.67 -6.36 3.38
CA LEU A 140 6.61 -7.30 4.48
C LEU A 140 7.87 -8.18 4.56
N GLU A 141 8.44 -8.59 3.43
CA GLU A 141 9.75 -9.25 3.40
C GLU A 141 10.85 -8.34 3.96
N LEU A 142 10.82 -7.06 3.61
CA LEU A 142 11.75 -6.08 4.17
C LEU A 142 11.61 -5.94 5.68
N LEU A 143 10.36 -5.92 6.19
CA LEU A 143 10.09 -5.91 7.62
C LEU A 143 10.57 -7.19 8.31
N ARG A 144 10.41 -8.35 7.67
CA ARG A 144 10.92 -9.64 8.16
C ARG A 144 12.44 -9.60 8.30
N LEU A 145 13.14 -9.09 7.28
CA LEU A 145 14.59 -8.94 7.28
C LEU A 145 15.06 -7.96 8.35
N ALA A 146 14.40 -6.81 8.47
CA ALA A 146 14.68 -5.81 9.52
C ALA A 146 14.52 -6.44 10.92
N ARG A 147 13.50 -7.27 11.16
CA ARG A 147 13.29 -7.93 12.45
C ARG A 147 14.26 -9.09 12.70
N SER A 148 14.91 -9.64 11.68
CA SER A 148 15.84 -10.75 11.84
C SER A 148 17.19 -10.26 12.40
N THR A 149 17.62 -10.83 13.53
CA THR A 149 18.88 -10.50 14.21
C THR A 149 20.09 -11.28 13.68
N THR A 150 19.90 -12.07 12.62
CA THR A 150 20.90 -13.01 12.12
C THR A 150 21.80 -12.38 11.06
N HIS A 151 23.11 -12.61 11.16
CA HIS A 151 24.15 -12.14 10.21
C HIS A 151 23.97 -12.64 8.76
N GLY A 152 22.96 -13.45 8.46
CA GLY A 152 22.63 -13.95 7.11
C GLY A 152 21.62 -13.09 6.32
N GLY A 153 21.10 -12.00 6.89
CA GLY A 153 20.08 -11.16 6.23
C GLY A 153 20.55 -10.41 4.99
N TYR A 154 21.87 -10.31 4.75
CA TYR A 154 22.44 -9.58 3.62
C TYR A 154 22.12 -10.21 2.26
N ASP A 155 22.32 -11.52 2.12
CA ASP A 155 22.06 -12.23 0.86
C ASP A 155 20.57 -12.19 0.50
N ASP A 156 19.69 -12.24 1.51
CA ASP A 156 18.25 -12.14 1.33
C ASP A 156 17.80 -10.72 1.01
N LEU A 157 18.44 -9.69 1.59
CA LEU A 157 18.24 -8.30 1.19
C LEU A 157 18.66 -8.07 -0.27
N LYS A 158 19.78 -8.66 -0.71
CA LYS A 158 20.25 -8.60 -2.10
C LYS A 158 19.33 -9.34 -3.07
N LYS A 159 18.71 -10.44 -2.65
CA LYS A 159 17.64 -11.11 -3.43
C LYS A 159 16.41 -10.22 -3.53
N LEU A 160 15.98 -9.62 -2.41
CA LEU A 160 14.83 -8.72 -2.38
C LEU A 160 15.07 -7.50 -3.28
N TRP A 161 16.25 -6.88 -3.21
CA TRP A 161 16.62 -5.76 -4.08
C TRP A 161 16.51 -6.12 -5.57
N ARG A 162 17.10 -7.25 -5.99
CA ARG A 162 16.99 -7.72 -7.38
C ARG A 162 15.56 -8.01 -7.79
N HIS A 163 14.74 -8.52 -6.87
CA HIS A 163 13.32 -8.73 -7.13
C HIS A 163 12.60 -7.39 -7.38
N VAL A 164 12.87 -6.38 -6.54
CA VAL A 164 12.34 -5.01 -6.72
C VAL A 164 12.77 -4.39 -8.04
N GLU A 165 14.05 -4.52 -8.42
CA GLU A 165 14.53 -4.07 -9.73
C GLU A 165 13.80 -4.78 -10.87
N SER A 166 13.69 -6.11 -10.79
CA SER A 166 13.05 -6.92 -11.82
C SER A 166 11.60 -6.51 -12.09
N PHE A 167 10.79 -6.28 -11.06
CA PHE A 167 9.42 -5.81 -11.30
C PHE A 167 9.36 -4.30 -11.57
N GLY A 168 10.37 -3.52 -11.16
CA GLY A 168 10.53 -2.14 -11.62
C GLY A 168 10.63 -2.05 -13.14
N ASP A 169 11.43 -2.93 -13.75
CA ASP A 169 11.57 -3.04 -15.20
C ASP A 169 10.29 -3.55 -15.87
N GLU A 170 9.64 -4.57 -15.29
CA GLU A 170 8.40 -5.15 -15.82
C GLU A 170 7.24 -4.14 -15.87
N PHE A 171 7.15 -3.26 -14.86
CA PHE A 171 6.07 -2.27 -14.71
C PHE A 171 6.52 -0.83 -15.02
N ALA A 172 7.59 -0.68 -15.80
CA ALA A 172 8.12 0.63 -16.20
C ALA A 172 7.06 1.50 -16.92
N ASP A 173 6.10 0.88 -17.59
CA ASP A 173 4.96 1.57 -18.22
C ASP A 173 4.03 2.23 -17.19
N ILE A 174 3.74 1.57 -16.06
CA ILE A 174 2.92 2.10 -14.97
C ILE A 174 3.64 3.27 -14.29
N LEU A 175 4.95 3.12 -14.04
CA LEU A 175 5.78 4.19 -13.49
C LEU A 175 5.84 5.39 -14.46
N LEU A 176 6.02 5.13 -15.76
CA LEU A 176 6.04 6.19 -16.75
C LEU A 176 4.70 6.92 -16.86
N LEU A 177 3.58 6.17 -16.82
CA LEU A 177 2.24 6.71 -16.84
C LEU A 177 1.97 7.60 -15.62
N ALA A 178 2.25 7.08 -14.42
CA ALA A 178 2.15 7.85 -13.18
C ALA A 178 2.96 9.14 -13.25
N LYS A 179 4.14 9.14 -13.86
CA LYS A 179 4.98 10.33 -14.04
C LYS A 179 4.42 11.32 -15.05
N LYS A 180 4.07 10.86 -16.26
CA LYS A 180 3.73 11.71 -17.41
C LYS A 180 2.32 12.31 -17.35
N THR A 181 1.37 11.63 -16.73
CA THR A 181 -0.01 12.10 -16.73
C THR A 181 -0.15 13.34 -15.84
N PRO A 182 -0.76 14.45 -16.32
CA PRO A 182 -0.87 15.68 -15.54
C PRO A 182 -1.88 15.58 -14.39
N SER A 183 -2.95 14.80 -14.54
CA SER A 183 -4.01 14.58 -13.56
C SER A 183 -4.70 13.23 -13.77
N SER A 184 -5.55 12.78 -12.83
CA SER A 184 -6.30 11.53 -12.96
C SER A 184 -7.30 11.54 -14.12
N GLY A 185 -7.72 12.73 -14.55
CA GLY A 185 -8.79 12.89 -15.54
C GLY A 185 -10.14 12.34 -15.06
N GLY A 186 -10.33 12.23 -13.74
CA GLY A 186 -11.49 11.59 -13.11
C GLY A 186 -11.48 10.07 -13.18
N LYS A 187 -10.43 9.44 -13.72
CA LYS A 187 -10.34 7.98 -13.85
C LYS A 187 -9.86 7.36 -12.54
N ARG A 188 -10.69 6.48 -11.96
CA ARG A 188 -10.39 5.75 -10.72
C ARG A 188 -9.06 4.99 -10.79
N LEU A 189 -8.78 4.38 -11.95
CA LEU A 189 -7.54 3.67 -12.26
C LEU A 189 -6.28 4.45 -11.89
N MET A 190 -6.28 5.77 -12.14
CA MET A 190 -5.10 6.59 -11.93
C MET A 190 -4.70 6.69 -10.46
N TRP A 191 -5.65 6.58 -9.53
CA TRP A 191 -5.33 6.54 -8.10
C TRP A 191 -4.58 5.26 -7.71
N THR A 192 -4.91 4.14 -8.34
CA THR A 192 -4.16 2.88 -8.17
C THR A 192 -2.76 2.99 -8.77
N VAL A 193 -2.65 3.58 -9.97
CA VAL A 193 -1.37 3.85 -10.65
C VAL A 193 -0.46 4.72 -9.79
N TYR A 194 -0.97 5.81 -9.22
CA TYR A 194 -0.20 6.68 -8.33
C TYR A 194 0.22 5.95 -7.05
N ALA A 195 -0.68 5.24 -6.38
CA ALA A 195 -0.37 4.51 -5.16
C ALA A 195 0.74 3.47 -5.39
N ALA A 196 0.61 2.64 -6.43
CA ALA A 196 1.59 1.61 -6.78
C ALA A 196 2.97 2.20 -7.11
N ALA A 197 3.01 3.28 -7.88
CA ALA A 197 4.27 3.92 -8.25
C ALA A 197 4.97 4.58 -7.06
N LEU A 198 4.20 5.24 -6.17
CA LEU A 198 4.75 5.85 -4.96
C LEU A 198 5.30 4.79 -4.00
N ASP A 199 4.58 3.69 -3.81
CA ASP A 199 5.03 2.56 -2.99
C ASP A 199 6.30 1.92 -3.55
N PHE A 200 6.41 1.75 -4.86
CA PHE A 200 7.62 1.24 -5.50
C PHE A 200 8.85 2.11 -5.18
N HIS A 201 8.76 3.43 -5.40
CA HIS A 201 9.89 4.32 -5.15
C HIS A 201 10.25 4.42 -3.67
N ALA A 202 9.25 4.36 -2.77
CA ALA A 202 9.50 4.32 -1.34
C ALA A 202 10.16 2.99 -0.92
N LEU A 203 9.77 1.87 -1.51
CA LEU A 203 10.43 0.59 -1.29
C LEU A 203 11.91 0.61 -1.71
N GLN A 204 12.23 1.18 -2.88
CA GLN A 204 13.63 1.35 -3.30
C GLN A 204 14.45 2.17 -2.29
N ILE A 205 13.90 3.29 -1.81
CA ILE A 205 14.55 4.12 -0.80
C ILE A 205 14.82 3.31 0.47
N LEU A 206 13.84 2.53 0.92
CA LEU A 206 13.93 1.79 2.17
C LEU A 206 14.88 0.59 2.07
N CYS A 207 14.84 -0.17 0.97
CA CYS A 207 15.77 -1.27 0.73
C CYS A 207 17.22 -0.77 0.67
N SER A 208 17.48 0.34 -0.04
CA SER A 208 18.83 0.94 -0.08
C SER A 208 19.31 1.41 1.30
N SER A 209 18.38 1.82 2.17
CA SER A 209 18.74 2.26 3.52
C SER A 209 19.23 1.12 4.43
N LEU A 210 18.84 -0.11 4.11
CA LEU A 210 19.24 -1.32 4.83
C LEU A 210 20.49 -1.97 4.24
N ASP A 211 20.95 -1.55 3.06
CA ASP A 211 22.19 -2.01 2.44
C ASP A 211 23.40 -1.40 3.14
N THR A 212 23.83 -2.04 4.23
CA THR A 212 24.91 -1.56 5.10
C THR A 212 26.27 -1.49 4.40
N TYR A 213 26.47 -2.29 3.34
CA TYR A 213 27.74 -2.40 2.64
C TYR A 213 27.86 -1.46 1.44
N ASN A 214 26.79 -0.68 1.13
CA ASN A 214 26.73 0.21 -0.03
C ASN A 214 27.14 -0.50 -1.34
N GLU A 215 26.86 -1.79 -1.49
CA GLU A 215 27.13 -2.51 -2.73
C GLU A 215 26.13 -2.11 -3.83
N THR A 216 24.96 -1.61 -3.46
CA THR A 216 23.99 -1.06 -4.39
C THR A 216 24.32 0.40 -4.71
N PRO A 217 24.56 0.78 -5.98
CA PRO A 217 24.86 2.15 -6.37
C PRO A 217 23.60 3.06 -6.37
N PHE A 218 22.60 2.74 -5.55
CA PHE A 218 21.33 3.42 -5.55
C PHE A 218 21.44 4.83 -4.96
N LYS A 219 20.89 5.79 -5.70
CA LYS A 219 20.77 7.18 -5.27
C LYS A 219 19.30 7.45 -4.94
N PRO A 220 18.95 7.88 -3.72
CA PRO A 220 17.55 8.09 -3.33
C PRO A 220 16.91 9.31 -4.00
N GLU A 221 17.70 10.28 -4.50
CA GLU A 221 17.21 11.57 -5.00
C GLU A 221 16.20 11.46 -6.15
N PRO A 222 16.39 10.61 -7.19
CA PRO A 222 15.41 10.44 -8.26
C PRO A 222 14.09 9.87 -7.75
N SER A 223 14.13 8.89 -6.84
CA SER A 223 12.94 8.29 -6.23
C SER A 223 12.22 9.28 -5.30
N LEU A 224 12.96 10.08 -4.53
CA LEU A 224 12.39 11.17 -3.74
C LEU A 224 11.71 12.20 -4.64
N SER A 225 12.40 12.69 -5.67
CA SER A 225 11.83 13.65 -6.62
C SER A 225 10.59 13.10 -7.32
N TYR A 226 10.57 11.80 -7.63
CA TYR A 226 9.41 11.14 -8.18
C TYR A 226 8.23 11.17 -7.21
N ILE A 227 8.46 10.77 -5.95
CA ILE A 227 7.43 10.76 -4.91
C ILE A 227 6.83 12.16 -4.74
N PHE A 228 7.67 13.19 -4.64
CA PHE A 228 7.21 14.57 -4.54
C PHE A 228 6.37 15.01 -5.73
N SER A 229 6.82 14.73 -6.96
CA SER A 229 6.12 15.15 -8.17
C SER A 229 4.74 14.48 -8.27
N VAL A 230 4.68 13.16 -8.05
CA VAL A 230 3.43 12.41 -8.19
C VAL A 230 2.47 12.65 -7.03
N ALA A 231 2.96 12.70 -5.79
CA ALA A 231 2.10 12.97 -4.65
C ALA A 231 1.56 14.40 -4.66
N THR A 232 2.38 15.39 -5.03
CA THR A 232 1.92 16.80 -5.10
C THR A 232 0.73 16.92 -6.05
N LYS A 233 0.86 16.49 -7.30
CA LYS A 233 -0.24 16.60 -8.28
C LYS A 233 -1.48 15.80 -7.88
N ALA A 234 -1.29 14.61 -7.30
CA ALA A 234 -2.41 13.77 -6.86
C ALA A 234 -3.18 14.42 -5.69
N LEU A 235 -2.47 15.03 -4.75
CA LEU A 235 -3.06 15.68 -3.57
C LEU A 235 -3.62 17.08 -3.85
N GLU A 236 -3.12 17.76 -4.89
CA GLU A 236 -3.72 18.98 -5.42
C GLU A 236 -5.08 18.68 -6.07
N GLU A 237 -5.19 17.56 -6.77
CA GLU A 237 -6.43 17.12 -7.40
C GLU A 237 -7.46 16.59 -6.39
N ASP A 238 -7.05 15.71 -5.47
CA ASP A 238 -7.90 15.23 -4.38
C ASP A 238 -7.11 15.02 -3.08
N PRO A 239 -7.19 15.96 -2.12
CA PRO A 239 -6.49 15.87 -0.84
C PRO A 239 -6.87 14.64 -0.01
N ARG A 240 -8.03 14.04 -0.26
CA ARG A 240 -8.47 12.85 0.47
C ARG A 240 -7.57 11.66 0.16
N GLN A 241 -6.95 11.60 -1.01
CA GLN A 241 -6.10 10.47 -1.42
C GLN A 241 -4.82 10.33 -0.58
N VAL A 242 -4.54 11.28 0.33
CA VAL A 242 -3.41 11.22 1.25
C VAL A 242 -3.38 9.93 2.08
N TYR A 243 -4.54 9.32 2.39
CA TYR A 243 -4.58 8.03 3.10
C TYR A 243 -3.91 6.89 2.29
N ARG A 244 -3.95 6.95 0.95
CA ARG A 244 -3.32 5.95 0.06
C ARG A 244 -1.82 6.10 -0.03
N PHE A 245 -1.30 7.30 0.25
CA PHE A 245 0.10 7.65 0.05
C PHE A 245 0.87 7.77 1.37
N MET A 246 0.21 7.56 2.51
CA MET A 246 0.83 7.78 3.83
C MET A 246 2.14 7.03 4.02
N TRP A 247 2.18 5.77 3.59
CA TRP A 247 3.36 4.95 3.74
C TRP A 247 4.55 5.51 2.96
N SER A 248 4.36 5.74 1.66
CA SER A 248 5.40 6.26 0.77
C SER A 248 5.86 7.67 1.15
N LEU A 249 4.94 8.53 1.59
CA LEU A 249 5.27 9.87 2.12
C LEU A 249 6.05 9.80 3.43
N SER A 250 5.76 8.83 4.29
CA SER A 250 6.49 8.62 5.55
C SER A 250 7.93 8.17 5.30
N VAL A 251 8.12 7.25 4.34
CA VAL A 251 9.46 6.85 3.90
C VAL A 251 10.21 8.04 3.29
N ALA A 252 9.56 8.83 2.43
CA ALA A 252 10.20 10.03 1.87
C ALA A 252 10.63 11.01 2.97
N LEU A 253 9.78 11.28 3.96
CA LEU A 253 10.08 12.20 5.08
C LEU A 253 11.29 11.72 5.90
N SER A 254 11.50 10.40 6.01
CA SER A 254 12.66 9.86 6.72
C SER A 254 14.01 10.22 6.09
N LYS A 255 14.01 10.51 4.79
CA LYS A 255 15.22 10.87 4.02
C LYS A 255 15.31 12.34 3.69
N THR A 256 14.29 13.14 4.02
CA THR A 256 14.30 14.57 3.73
C THR A 256 13.49 15.37 4.75
N ASN A 257 13.99 16.52 5.19
CA ASN A 257 13.32 17.35 6.20
C ASN A 257 12.30 18.33 5.59
N GLN A 258 11.49 17.86 4.64
CA GLN A 258 10.56 18.70 3.89
C GLN A 258 9.27 18.95 4.68
N ALA A 259 9.04 20.20 5.09
CA ALA A 259 7.87 20.60 5.87
C ALA A 259 6.53 20.24 5.19
N TRP A 260 6.49 20.22 3.85
CA TRP A 260 5.31 19.81 3.10
C TRP A 260 4.90 18.37 3.40
N LEU A 261 5.85 17.42 3.46
CA LEU A 261 5.56 16.01 3.79
C LEU A 261 4.98 15.88 5.20
N SER A 262 5.59 16.55 6.18
CA SER A 262 5.11 16.58 7.56
C SER A 262 3.67 17.09 7.65
N MET A 263 3.35 18.15 6.90
CA MET A 263 1.98 18.69 6.82
C MET A 263 0.99 17.68 6.21
N GLN A 264 1.34 17.00 5.12
CA GLN A 264 0.43 16.01 4.51
C GLN A 264 0.22 14.80 5.43
N LEU A 265 1.27 14.29 6.05
CA LEU A 265 1.18 13.18 7.00
C LEU A 265 0.35 13.56 8.24
N ALA A 266 0.43 14.80 8.72
CA ALA A 266 -0.42 15.29 9.80
C ALA A 266 -1.92 15.26 9.40
N LYS A 267 -2.27 15.64 8.16
CA LYS A 267 -3.64 15.50 7.65
C LYS A 267 -4.07 14.05 7.55
N ALA A 268 -3.16 13.17 7.13
CA ALA A 268 -3.46 11.76 6.99
C ALA A 268 -3.71 11.06 8.33
N ARG A 269 -2.98 11.44 9.39
CA ARG A 269 -3.20 10.97 10.76
C ARG A 269 -4.58 11.32 11.33
N VAL A 270 -5.22 12.37 10.83
CA VAL A 270 -6.63 12.65 11.18
C VAL A 270 -7.55 11.56 10.62
N LEU A 271 -7.26 11.05 9.42
CA LEU A 271 -8.02 9.99 8.78
C LEU A 271 -7.71 8.61 9.40
N LEU A 272 -6.44 8.38 9.74
CA LEU A 272 -5.93 7.10 10.26
C LEU A 272 -5.01 7.34 11.47
N PRO A 273 -5.57 7.53 12.68
CA PRO A 273 -4.83 7.97 13.88
C PRO A 273 -3.81 6.95 14.39
N ARG A 274 -3.97 5.67 14.04
CA ARG A 274 -3.12 4.56 14.48
C ARG A 274 -2.12 4.09 13.42
N PHE A 275 -2.02 4.79 12.30
CA PHE A 275 -1.06 4.45 11.27
C PHE A 275 0.35 4.84 11.70
N GLY A 276 1.24 3.85 11.80
CA GLY A 276 2.62 4.06 12.22
C GLY A 276 3.49 4.60 11.09
N VAL A 277 4.41 5.51 11.41
CA VAL A 277 5.55 5.88 10.54
C VAL A 277 6.56 4.73 10.56
N PRO A 278 7.33 4.42 9.50
CA PRO A 278 8.34 3.36 9.45
C PRO A 278 9.52 3.43 10.45
N GLY A 279 9.29 3.85 11.70
CA GLY A 279 10.30 4.17 12.70
C GLY A 279 11.26 3.03 12.98
N LEU A 280 10.79 1.78 13.09
CA LEU A 280 11.66 0.62 13.35
C LEU A 280 12.67 0.37 12.23
N ILE A 281 12.21 0.41 10.97
CA ILE A 281 13.09 0.17 9.82
C ILE A 281 14.13 1.30 9.73
N LEU A 282 13.72 2.53 10.03
CA LEU A 282 14.58 3.71 10.01
C LEU A 282 15.56 3.76 11.18
N GLU A 283 15.16 3.33 12.38
CA GLU A 283 16.02 3.24 13.57
C GLU A 283 17.15 2.23 13.36
N GLN A 284 16.87 1.09 12.71
CA GLN A 284 17.91 0.13 12.32
C GLN A 284 18.84 0.64 11.21
N CYS A 285 18.35 1.51 10.31
CA CYS A 285 19.19 2.21 9.35
C CYS A 285 20.17 3.19 10.01
N VAL A 286 19.83 3.73 11.19
CA VAL A 286 20.70 4.64 11.98
C VAL A 286 21.60 3.85 12.95
N GLY A 287 21.15 2.69 13.41
CA GLY A 287 21.81 1.86 14.43
C GLY A 287 23.08 1.12 14.01
N LEU A 288 23.51 1.18 12.75
CA LEU A 288 24.75 0.55 12.28
C LEU A 288 25.96 1.50 12.25
N HIS A 289 25.83 2.73 12.77
CA HIS A 289 26.95 3.68 12.85
C HIS A 289 27.38 4.11 14.26
N VAL A 290 26.84 3.54 15.34
CA VAL A 290 27.38 3.78 16.69
C VAL A 290 28.34 2.65 17.07
N SER A 291 29.51 2.67 16.42
CA SER A 291 30.70 2.06 17.00
C SER A 291 31.20 2.98 18.10
N ASN A 292 31.11 2.50 19.34
CA ASN A 292 31.96 2.81 20.49
C ASN A 292 32.99 3.94 20.29
N GLU A 293 32.66 5.16 20.69
CA GLU A 293 33.64 6.11 21.22
C GLU A 293 33.02 6.85 22.42
N GLY A 294 33.66 6.73 23.58
CA GLY A 294 33.35 7.56 24.74
C GLY A 294 33.05 6.82 26.05
N ALA A 295 33.85 5.83 26.43
CA ALA A 295 34.02 5.46 27.83
C ALA A 295 35.50 5.61 28.21
N GLN A 296 35.90 6.85 28.52
CA GLN A 296 36.97 7.19 29.46
C GLN A 296 36.53 8.44 30.23
#